data_AF-A0A972UPK2-F1
#
_entry.id   AF-A0A972UPK2-F1
#
_cell.length_a   1.000
_cell.length_b   1.000
_cell.length_c   1.000
_cell.angle_alpha   90.00
_cell.angle_beta   90.00
_cell.angle_gamma   90.00
#
_symmetry.space_group_name_H-M   'P 1'
#
loop_
_entity.id
_entity.type
_entity.pdbx_description
1 polymer ?
#
loop_
_entity_poly.entity_id
_entity_poly.type
_entity_poly.pdbx_seq_one_letter_code
_entity_poly.pdbx_strand_id
1 'polypeptide(L)'
;MLDQSHAFKPTTLADVLERVGADPALSATRRRDLSSAVRRIANLLNRSPNQVPARITELRPALSAIHPAQAGISEKTWQNIKANFLAALRHAGVNQSPAALVRELSPDWRALHSSLPDKRMKNGLSRFIRFCSVTRVSPSAIGDDTVTAFMTHVREQTFVAKPKDAHRRTTRLWNEATHTVPGWPPQRLTVPDHRQPRTTLPLSAFPSSFVADVEAHLDWMAGTDPFCANPPPNACKPRTISQRRKHIELAASAYVARGRDIDDLGSLADLIVPNRFKEVLRFYLEKNDGVPTQFLRDLAKTLILIARYWVRVDTDHLSRLKDLKRRLGSGRPGLTDKNRAFLRQFDDFRNRHLLLDLPSRLFAKAGRAPTGDVRAAVTAQISLAIEILLMAPIRMKNLIALRIGEHLVRPGGSRGLYHLVLHETETKNTEPIEFELPRHLTDMIDLYLSRFRTRLCDDASPWLFPNIMGDQKAQATLSQQIVQTIRNRTGITITPHQFRHLAALIFLDAEPGNFEAVRRVLGHRNMKTTTNFYAGLQTRSAARLYDDIILNERRKLHEMPVTRRRRR
;
A
#
# COMPACT_ATOMS: atom_id res chain seq x y z
N MET A 1 -6.91 59.67 21.67
CA MET A 1 -7.54 58.35 21.89
C MET A 1 -7.34 57.51 20.63
N LEU A 2 -6.31 56.67 20.64
CA LEU A 2 -6.05 55.68 19.60
C LEU A 2 -6.94 54.46 19.91
N ASP A 3 -7.96 54.24 19.11
CA ASP A 3 -8.77 53.02 19.17
C ASP A 3 -7.96 51.87 18.55
N GLN A 4 -7.20 51.17 19.39
CA GLN A 4 -6.60 49.88 19.05
C GLN A 4 -7.71 48.83 19.03
N SER A 5 -8.46 48.77 17.93
CA SER A 5 -9.24 47.58 17.60
C SER A 5 -8.25 46.44 17.33
N HIS A 6 -7.89 45.66 18.35
CA HIS A 6 -7.24 44.37 18.18
C HIS A 6 -8.14 43.52 17.27
N ALA A 7 -7.82 43.47 15.97
CA ALA A 7 -8.57 42.67 15.01
C ALA A 7 -8.55 41.21 15.48
N PHE A 8 -9.69 40.73 15.98
CA PHE A 8 -9.86 39.37 16.49
C PHE A 8 -9.39 38.38 15.42
N LYS A 9 -8.22 37.76 15.68
CA LYS A 9 -7.62 36.78 14.78
C LYS A 9 -8.28 35.44 15.08
N PRO A 10 -9.05 34.85 14.15
CA PRO A 10 -9.78 33.63 14.44
C PRO A 10 -8.80 32.53 14.86
N THR A 11 -9.02 31.97 16.04
CA THR A 11 -8.22 30.90 16.64
C THR A 11 -8.89 29.54 16.48
N THR A 12 -10.23 29.52 16.41
CA THR A 12 -11.05 28.31 16.29
C THR A 12 -11.91 28.30 15.02
N LEU A 13 -12.50 27.16 14.68
CA LEU A 13 -13.48 27.10 13.59
C LEU A 13 -14.79 27.79 13.93
N ALA A 14 -15.10 28.02 15.21
CA ALA A 14 -16.25 28.83 15.61
C ALA A 14 -16.03 30.31 15.22
N ASP A 15 -14.85 30.84 15.49
CA ASP A 15 -14.45 32.20 15.10
C ASP A 15 -14.51 32.40 13.58
N VAL A 16 -14.14 31.37 12.81
CA VAL A 16 -14.26 31.37 11.34
C VAL A 16 -15.73 31.40 10.90
N LEU A 17 -16.61 30.65 11.58
CA LEU A 17 -18.05 30.66 11.29
C LEU A 17 -18.68 32.02 11.57
N GLU A 18 -18.30 32.65 12.68
CA GLU A 18 -18.77 33.98 13.07
C GLU A 18 -18.37 35.02 12.01
N ARG A 19 -17.08 35.05 11.64
CA ARG A 19 -16.57 36.02 10.67
C ARG A 19 -17.17 35.86 9.28
N VAL A 20 -17.33 34.63 8.80
CA VAL A 20 -18.05 34.35 7.53
C VAL A 20 -19.53 34.73 7.66
N GLY A 21 -20.13 34.49 8.82
CA GLY A 21 -21.55 34.75 9.08
C GLY A 21 -21.88 36.25 9.11
N ALA A 22 -20.97 37.07 9.62
CA ALA A 22 -21.15 38.50 9.80
C ALA A 22 -20.87 39.34 8.54
N ASP A 23 -20.15 38.81 7.53
CA ASP A 23 -19.72 39.62 6.37
C ASP A 23 -20.87 39.84 5.35
N PRO A 24 -21.37 41.09 5.19
CA PRO A 24 -22.42 41.41 4.23
C PRO A 24 -21.96 41.37 2.76
N ALA A 25 -20.65 41.42 2.47
CA ALA A 25 -20.10 41.36 1.12
C ALA A 25 -20.22 39.95 0.49
N LEU A 26 -20.43 38.92 1.29
CA LEU A 26 -20.73 37.57 0.80
C LEU A 26 -22.20 37.41 0.46
N SER A 27 -22.48 36.94 -0.76
CA SER A 27 -23.83 36.49 -1.14
C SER A 27 -24.34 35.40 -0.20
N ALA A 28 -25.66 35.33 -0.01
CA ALA A 28 -26.30 34.36 0.89
C ALA A 28 -25.88 32.91 0.57
N THR A 29 -25.80 32.55 -0.71
CA THR A 29 -25.33 31.23 -1.16
C THR A 29 -23.88 30.98 -0.78
N ARG A 30 -22.99 31.96 -1.04
CA ARG A 30 -21.56 31.79 -0.74
C ARG A 30 -21.33 31.66 0.76
N ARG A 31 -22.00 32.47 1.57
CA ARG A 31 -21.97 32.41 3.04
C ARG A 31 -22.38 31.01 3.53
N ARG A 32 -23.51 30.50 3.03
CA ARG A 32 -24.01 29.15 3.35
C ARG A 32 -23.00 28.07 3.01
N ASP A 33 -22.40 28.10 1.82
CA ASP A 33 -21.45 27.09 1.36
C ASP A 33 -20.17 27.05 2.19
N LEU A 34 -19.64 28.22 2.55
CA LEU A 34 -18.45 28.35 3.39
C LEU A 34 -18.73 27.84 4.81
N SER A 35 -19.82 28.30 5.44
CA SER A 35 -20.19 27.86 6.78
C SER A 35 -20.51 26.37 6.83
N SER A 36 -21.19 25.83 5.80
CA SER A 36 -21.47 24.40 5.66
C SER A 36 -20.18 23.58 5.59
N ALA A 37 -19.18 24.03 4.82
CA ALA A 37 -17.89 23.35 4.73
C ALA A 37 -17.14 23.32 6.07
N VAL A 38 -17.14 24.43 6.82
CA VAL A 38 -16.53 24.50 8.16
C VAL A 38 -17.21 23.53 9.13
N ARG A 39 -18.56 23.55 9.20
CA ARG A 39 -19.32 22.61 10.05
C ARG A 39 -19.09 21.15 9.64
N ARG A 40 -19.07 20.86 8.34
CA ARG A 40 -18.78 19.51 7.83
C ARG A 40 -17.39 19.02 8.21
N ILE A 41 -16.38 19.88 8.19
CA ILE A 41 -15.03 19.52 8.62
C ILE A 41 -15.02 19.21 10.12
N ALA A 42 -15.63 20.05 10.96
CA ALA A 42 -15.74 19.79 12.40
C ALA A 42 -16.43 18.44 12.68
N ASN A 43 -17.56 18.18 12.01
CA ASN A 43 -18.29 16.91 12.13
C ASN A 43 -17.46 15.70 11.68
N LEU A 44 -16.74 15.79 10.56
CA LEU A 44 -15.87 14.70 10.07
C LEU A 44 -14.69 14.42 11.01
N LEU A 45 -14.32 15.40 11.84
CA LEU A 45 -13.32 15.26 12.90
C LEU A 45 -13.93 14.80 14.23
N ASN A 46 -15.25 14.60 14.31
CA ASN A 46 -16.00 14.30 15.53
C ASN A 46 -15.72 15.32 16.65
N ARG A 47 -15.67 16.60 16.32
CA ARG A 47 -15.43 17.71 17.26
C ARG A 47 -16.37 18.86 16.99
N SER A 48 -16.69 19.64 18.03
CA SER A 48 -17.41 20.89 17.86
C SER A 48 -16.49 22.00 17.30
N PRO A 49 -17.00 22.99 16.54
CA PRO A 49 -16.16 24.02 15.91
C PRO A 49 -15.27 24.82 16.87
N ASN A 50 -15.69 25.02 18.12
CA ASN A 50 -14.92 25.70 19.16
C ASN A 50 -13.70 24.88 19.65
N GLN A 51 -13.71 23.54 19.49
CA GLN A 51 -12.61 22.65 19.89
C GLN A 51 -11.58 22.42 18.78
N VAL A 52 -11.79 23.02 17.61
CA VAL A 52 -10.97 22.78 16.42
C VAL A 52 -10.18 24.04 16.09
N PRO A 53 -8.83 24.03 16.24
CA PRO A 53 -8.00 25.15 15.88
C PRO A 53 -8.12 25.49 14.39
N ALA A 54 -8.24 26.77 14.07
CA ALA A 54 -8.22 27.28 12.70
C ALA A 54 -6.76 27.40 12.22
N ARG A 55 -6.00 26.30 12.18
CA ARG A 55 -4.60 26.32 11.73
C ARG A 55 -4.34 25.19 10.74
N ILE A 56 -3.86 25.54 9.54
CA ILE A 56 -3.69 24.56 8.45
C ILE A 56 -2.67 23.49 8.82
N THR A 57 -1.57 23.86 9.46
CA THR A 57 -0.52 22.93 9.89
C THR A 57 -1.04 21.88 10.87
N GLU A 58 -1.94 22.26 11.77
CA GLU A 58 -2.59 21.38 12.76
C GLU A 58 -3.73 20.55 12.16
N LEU A 59 -4.50 21.14 11.24
CA LEU A 59 -5.64 20.46 10.58
C LEU A 59 -5.21 19.45 9.52
N ARG A 60 -4.11 19.72 8.80
CA ARG A 60 -3.69 18.92 7.64
C ARG A 60 -3.52 17.43 7.96
N PRO A 61 -2.86 16.99 9.05
CA PRO A 61 -2.77 15.57 9.41
C PRO A 61 -4.15 14.92 9.58
N ALA A 62 -5.05 15.57 10.31
CA ALA A 62 -6.39 15.05 10.58
C ALA A 62 -7.24 14.97 9.29
N LEU A 63 -7.23 16.01 8.46
CA LEU A 63 -7.92 15.99 7.17
C LEU A 63 -7.34 14.97 6.18
N SER A 64 -6.03 14.71 6.25
CA SER A 64 -5.39 13.70 5.40
C SER A 64 -5.73 12.27 5.82
N ALA A 65 -6.16 12.06 7.07
CA ALA A 65 -6.61 10.77 7.59
C ALA A 65 -8.05 10.44 7.17
N ILE A 66 -8.88 11.44 6.89
CA ILE A 66 -10.26 11.24 6.43
C ILE A 66 -10.28 10.63 5.03
N HIS A 67 -10.85 9.44 4.92
CA HIS A 67 -11.13 8.83 3.63
C HIS A 67 -12.60 9.08 3.21
N PRO A 68 -12.86 9.68 2.04
CA PRO A 68 -14.21 10.10 1.66
C PRO A 68 -15.22 8.94 1.59
N ALA A 69 -14.81 7.78 1.05
CA ALA A 69 -15.68 6.60 0.99
C ALA A 69 -16.08 6.09 2.40
N GLN A 70 -15.20 6.21 3.39
CA GLN A 70 -15.46 5.83 4.79
C GLN A 70 -16.36 6.86 5.47
N ALA A 71 -16.17 8.13 5.14
CA ALA A 71 -17.07 9.22 5.53
C ALA A 71 -18.43 9.23 4.80
N GLY A 72 -18.68 8.28 3.87
CA GLY A 72 -19.95 8.20 3.15
C GLY A 72 -20.16 9.29 2.10
N ILE A 73 -19.09 9.94 1.65
CA ILE A 73 -19.14 11.02 0.67
C ILE A 73 -18.31 10.68 -0.58
N SER A 74 -18.70 11.27 -1.71
CA SER A 74 -17.91 11.11 -2.94
C SER A 74 -16.58 11.87 -2.86
N GLU A 75 -15.58 11.43 -3.63
CA GLU A 75 -14.31 12.16 -3.79
C GLU A 75 -14.54 13.60 -4.26
N LYS A 76 -15.50 13.81 -5.18
CA LYS A 76 -15.85 15.15 -5.68
C LYS A 76 -16.43 16.03 -4.57
N THR A 77 -17.33 15.48 -3.75
CA THR A 77 -17.88 16.17 -2.58
C THR A 77 -16.78 16.54 -1.60
N TRP A 78 -15.84 15.63 -1.34
CA TRP A 78 -14.70 15.90 -0.45
C TRP A 78 -13.77 16.99 -0.97
N GLN A 79 -13.50 17.01 -2.28
CA GLN A 79 -12.76 18.08 -2.92
C GLN A 79 -13.46 19.44 -2.78
N ASN A 80 -14.78 19.48 -2.98
CA ASN A 80 -15.58 20.69 -2.82
C ASN A 80 -15.59 21.17 -1.35
N ILE A 81 -15.74 20.26 -0.38
CA ILE A 81 -15.66 20.60 1.05
C ILE A 81 -14.30 21.22 1.38
N LYS A 82 -13.19 20.58 0.97
CA LYS A 82 -11.84 21.13 1.22
C LYS A 82 -11.63 22.48 0.55
N ALA A 83 -12.12 22.68 -0.66
CA ALA A 83 -12.00 23.94 -1.39
C ALA A 83 -12.78 25.07 -0.69
N ASN A 84 -14.04 24.82 -0.31
CA ASN A 84 -14.85 25.80 0.41
C ASN A 84 -14.31 26.05 1.82
N PHE A 85 -13.85 25.02 2.53
CA PHE A 85 -13.24 25.16 3.84
C PHE A 85 -11.98 26.04 3.79
N LEU A 86 -11.08 25.78 2.83
CA LEU A 86 -9.90 26.60 2.64
C LEU A 86 -10.26 28.05 2.27
N ALA A 87 -11.31 28.26 1.48
CA ALA A 87 -11.82 29.59 1.18
C ALA A 87 -12.40 30.29 2.42
N ALA A 88 -13.07 29.57 3.32
CA ALA A 88 -13.58 30.12 4.58
C ALA A 88 -12.43 30.57 5.49
N LEU A 89 -11.38 29.75 5.63
CA LEU A 89 -10.17 30.12 6.39
C LEU A 89 -9.49 31.36 5.82
N ARG A 90 -9.42 31.48 4.48
CA ARG A 90 -8.86 32.66 3.82
C ARG A 90 -9.70 33.90 4.07
N HIS A 91 -11.01 33.78 3.91
CA HIS A 91 -11.95 34.86 4.13
C HIS A 91 -11.91 35.38 5.59
N ALA A 92 -11.79 34.48 6.56
CA ALA A 92 -11.65 34.85 7.96
C ALA A 92 -10.27 35.44 8.33
N GLY A 93 -9.33 35.56 7.38
CA GLY A 93 -8.00 36.13 7.62
C GLY A 93 -7.01 35.19 8.30
N VAL A 94 -7.36 33.91 8.43
CA VAL A 94 -6.55 32.85 9.05
C VAL A 94 -5.47 32.32 8.11
N ASN A 95 -5.78 32.27 6.81
CA ASN A 95 -4.85 31.87 5.75
C ASN A 95 -4.72 33.01 4.75
N GLN A 96 -3.67 33.82 4.88
CA GLN A 96 -3.41 34.96 3.99
C GLN A 96 -2.41 34.60 2.87
N SER A 97 -2.54 33.40 2.30
CA SER A 97 -1.71 32.99 1.17
C SER A 97 -1.81 34.01 0.01
N PRO A 98 -0.72 34.66 -0.39
CA PRO A 98 -0.71 35.57 -1.53
C PRO A 98 -1.26 34.89 -2.81
N ALA A 99 -0.94 33.60 -3.00
CA ALA A 99 -1.32 32.83 -4.19
C ALA A 99 -2.83 32.57 -4.33
N ALA A 100 -3.61 32.91 -3.31
CA ALA A 100 -5.06 32.80 -3.29
C ALA A 100 -5.77 34.09 -3.72
N LEU A 101 -5.07 35.23 -3.66
CA LEU A 101 -5.62 36.57 -3.86
C LEU A 101 -5.62 37.00 -5.33
N VAL A 102 -4.84 36.31 -6.17
CA VAL A 102 -4.69 36.64 -7.59
C VAL A 102 -5.60 35.76 -8.46
N ARG A 103 -6.51 36.39 -9.20
CA ARG A 103 -7.38 35.73 -10.19
C ARG A 103 -6.72 35.57 -11.55
N GLU A 104 -5.76 36.42 -11.90
CA GLU A 104 -5.11 36.45 -13.21
C GLU A 104 -3.60 36.23 -13.14
N LEU A 105 -3.08 35.33 -13.97
CA LEU A 105 -1.64 35.18 -14.15
C LEU A 105 -1.05 36.45 -14.79
N SER A 106 0.18 36.80 -14.42
CA SER A 106 0.95 37.80 -15.15
C SER A 106 1.09 37.40 -16.63
N PRO A 107 1.27 38.37 -17.56
CA PRO A 107 1.33 38.09 -19.00
C PRO A 107 2.28 36.95 -19.37
N ASP A 108 3.51 36.97 -18.83
CA ASP A 108 4.54 35.97 -19.11
C ASP A 108 4.13 34.56 -18.64
N TRP A 109 3.56 34.46 -17.43
CA TRP A 109 3.08 33.18 -16.89
C TRP A 109 1.84 32.67 -17.61
N ARG A 110 0.99 33.57 -18.13
CA ARG A 110 -0.19 33.21 -18.93
C ARG A 110 0.22 32.63 -20.29
N ALA A 111 1.21 33.21 -20.95
CA ALA A 111 1.76 32.71 -22.20
C ALA A 111 2.34 31.30 -22.02
N LEU A 112 3.20 31.11 -21.01
CA LEU A 112 3.80 29.80 -20.70
C LEU A 112 2.77 28.74 -20.29
N HIS A 113 1.79 29.08 -19.46
CA HIS A 113 0.75 28.11 -19.08
C HIS A 113 -0.09 27.67 -20.29
N SER A 114 -0.28 28.56 -21.26
CA SER A 114 -1.07 28.29 -22.47
C SER A 114 -0.33 27.39 -23.46
N SER A 115 1.01 27.51 -23.54
CA SER A 115 1.86 26.69 -24.41
C SER A 115 2.07 25.26 -23.93
N LEU A 116 1.66 24.92 -22.70
CA LEU A 116 1.74 23.54 -22.21
C LEU A 116 0.88 22.59 -23.08
N PRO A 117 1.42 21.44 -23.52
CA PRO A 117 0.82 20.63 -24.58
C PRO A 117 -0.38 19.79 -24.10
N ASP A 118 -0.39 19.39 -22.83
CA ASP A 118 -1.37 18.43 -22.33
C ASP A 118 -1.97 18.82 -20.96
N LYS A 119 -3.07 18.15 -20.59
CA LYS A 119 -3.74 18.35 -19.29
C LYS A 119 -2.87 17.92 -18.10
N ARG A 120 -1.90 17.01 -18.26
CA ARG A 120 -1.04 16.50 -17.18
C ARG A 120 -0.06 17.58 -16.74
N MET A 121 0.58 18.25 -17.70
CA MET A 121 1.50 19.38 -17.50
C MET A 121 0.74 20.59 -17.00
N LYS A 122 -0.38 20.98 -17.64
CA LYS A 122 -1.24 22.07 -17.16
C LYS A 122 -1.63 21.88 -15.70
N ASN A 123 -2.23 20.72 -15.36
CA ASN A 123 -2.65 20.46 -13.98
C ASN A 123 -1.47 20.30 -13.00
N GLY A 124 -0.32 19.81 -13.46
CA GLY A 124 0.84 19.56 -12.61
C GLY A 124 1.64 20.82 -12.28
N LEU A 125 1.70 21.77 -13.20
CA LEU A 125 2.45 23.02 -13.05
C LEU A 125 1.58 24.21 -12.62
N SER A 126 0.25 24.15 -12.81
CA SER A 126 -0.65 25.28 -12.54
C SER A 126 -0.48 25.91 -11.15
N ARG A 127 -0.32 25.10 -10.09
CA ARG A 127 -0.12 25.64 -8.73
C ARG A 127 1.21 26.37 -8.58
N PHE A 128 2.28 25.85 -9.18
CA PHE A 128 3.61 26.43 -9.13
C PHE A 128 3.66 27.74 -9.93
N ILE A 129 3.09 27.75 -11.15
CA ILE A 129 2.96 28.93 -12.00
C ILE A 129 2.19 30.05 -11.28
N ARG A 130 1.05 29.71 -10.66
CA ARG A 130 0.28 30.69 -9.86
C ARG A 130 1.08 31.25 -8.70
N PHE A 131 1.81 30.38 -7.98
CA PHE A 131 2.68 30.82 -6.89
C PHE A 131 3.72 31.83 -7.39
N CYS A 132 4.46 31.51 -8.45
CA CYS A 132 5.49 32.39 -9.03
C CYS A 132 4.90 33.71 -9.53
N SER A 133 3.74 33.67 -10.20
CA SER A 133 3.05 34.86 -10.69
C SER A 133 2.66 35.82 -9.57
N VAL A 134 2.28 35.29 -8.40
CA VAL A 134 1.89 36.11 -7.25
C VAL A 134 3.10 36.66 -6.52
N THR A 135 4.14 35.84 -6.34
CA THR A 135 5.38 36.26 -5.70
C THR A 135 6.25 37.10 -6.62
N ARG A 136 5.75 37.47 -7.81
CA ARG A 136 6.41 38.28 -8.83
C ARG A 136 7.78 37.73 -9.24
N VAL A 137 7.91 36.40 -9.25
CA VAL A 137 9.11 35.73 -9.76
C VAL A 137 8.94 35.55 -11.27
N SER A 138 9.84 36.17 -12.03
CA SER A 138 9.90 36.01 -13.50
C SER A 138 10.20 34.56 -13.89
N PRO A 139 9.66 34.04 -15.00
CA PRO A 139 10.01 32.71 -15.49
C PRO A 139 11.52 32.45 -15.65
N SER A 140 12.30 33.48 -16.02
CA SER A 140 13.76 33.38 -16.17
C SER A 140 14.53 33.36 -14.85
N ALA A 141 13.89 33.73 -13.74
CA ALA A 141 14.50 33.77 -12.41
C ALA A 141 14.21 32.49 -11.59
N ILE A 142 13.61 31.47 -12.20
CA ILE A 142 13.23 30.24 -11.51
C ILE A 142 14.47 29.40 -11.17
N GLY A 143 14.61 29.07 -9.88
CA GLY A 143 15.63 28.19 -9.34
C GLY A 143 15.14 27.41 -8.13
N ASP A 144 16.04 26.62 -7.53
CA ASP A 144 15.71 25.72 -6.41
C ASP A 144 15.20 26.46 -5.16
N ASP A 145 15.62 27.70 -4.93
CA ASP A 145 15.11 28.55 -3.85
C ASP A 145 13.62 28.89 -4.04
N THR A 146 13.19 29.12 -5.29
CA THR A 146 11.78 29.35 -5.61
C THR A 146 10.95 28.10 -5.34
N VAL A 147 11.50 26.92 -5.67
CA VAL A 147 10.85 25.64 -5.37
C VAL A 147 10.76 25.42 -3.86
N THR A 148 11.81 25.77 -3.11
CA THR A 148 11.82 25.68 -1.65
C THR A 148 10.75 26.58 -1.03
N ALA A 149 10.67 27.84 -1.45
CA ALA A 149 9.61 28.77 -1.02
C ALA A 149 8.21 28.27 -1.40
N PHE A 150 8.05 27.74 -2.61
CA PHE A 150 6.80 27.11 -3.05
C PHE A 150 6.42 25.92 -2.15
N MET A 151 7.39 25.09 -1.76
CA MET A 151 7.12 23.93 -0.93
C MET A 151 6.79 24.30 0.52
N THR A 152 7.38 25.36 1.06
CA THR A 152 6.96 25.96 2.33
C THR A 152 5.50 26.41 2.24
N HIS A 153 5.16 27.14 1.18
CA HIS A 153 3.78 27.55 0.91
C HIS A 153 2.81 26.37 0.81
N VAL A 154 3.16 25.31 0.06
CA VAL A 154 2.33 24.10 -0.06
C VAL A 154 2.10 23.47 1.31
N ARG A 155 3.11 23.45 2.19
CA ARG A 155 3.01 22.81 3.51
C ARG A 155 2.17 23.62 4.49
N GLU A 156 2.29 24.95 4.46
CA GLU A 156 1.70 25.82 5.48
C GLU A 156 0.35 26.38 5.08
N GLN A 157 0.09 26.54 3.77
CA GLN A 157 -1.06 27.31 3.28
C GLN A 157 -2.05 26.45 2.47
N THR A 158 -1.81 25.15 2.33
CA THR A 158 -2.66 24.24 1.56
C THR A 158 -2.87 22.88 2.25
N PHE A 159 -3.95 22.18 1.85
CA PHE A 159 -4.25 20.81 2.30
C PHE A 159 -3.75 19.73 1.32
N VAL A 160 -2.61 19.94 0.66
CA VAL A 160 -2.00 18.90 -0.19
C VAL A 160 -1.54 17.75 0.69
N ALA A 161 -2.16 16.58 0.52
CA ALA A 161 -1.93 15.40 1.36
C ALA A 161 -0.51 14.82 1.25
N LYS A 162 0.15 14.96 0.09
CA LYS A 162 1.50 14.43 -0.16
C LYS A 162 2.44 15.51 -0.71
N PRO A 163 2.95 16.43 0.12
CA PRO A 163 3.81 17.52 -0.34
C PRO A 163 5.10 17.03 -1.01
N LYS A 164 5.71 15.93 -0.52
CA LYS A 164 6.92 15.33 -1.13
C LYS A 164 6.68 14.85 -2.58
N ASP A 165 5.52 14.25 -2.84
CA ASP A 165 5.14 13.82 -4.20
C ASP A 165 4.86 15.03 -5.10
N ALA A 166 4.23 16.07 -4.56
CA ALA A 166 4.00 17.33 -5.28
C ALA A 166 5.34 17.98 -5.67
N HIS A 167 6.31 18.04 -4.74
CA HIS A 167 7.65 18.58 -5.00
C HIS A 167 8.31 17.86 -6.18
N ARG A 168 8.41 16.53 -6.12
CA ARG A 168 9.00 15.71 -7.20
C ARG A 168 8.25 15.84 -8.52
N ARG A 169 6.91 15.89 -8.48
CA ARG A 169 6.10 16.03 -9.70
C ARG A 169 6.33 17.39 -10.35
N THR A 170 6.34 18.47 -9.57
CA THR A 170 6.54 19.82 -10.09
C THR A 170 7.92 19.97 -10.73
N THR A 171 8.99 19.56 -10.06
CA THR A 171 10.36 19.67 -10.62
C THR A 171 10.56 18.81 -11.87
N ARG A 172 10.00 17.60 -11.90
CA ARG A 172 10.04 16.74 -13.10
C ARG A 172 9.28 17.34 -14.27
N LEU A 173 8.06 17.82 -14.06
CA LEU A 173 7.25 18.41 -15.13
C LEU A 173 7.86 19.72 -15.64
N TRP A 174 8.52 20.48 -14.76
CA TRP A 174 9.27 21.67 -15.16
C TRP A 174 10.43 21.27 -16.08
N ASN A 175 11.28 20.34 -15.65
CA ASN A 175 12.41 19.85 -16.45
C ASN A 175 11.97 19.12 -17.74
N GLU A 176 10.76 18.56 -17.76
CA GLU A 176 10.18 18.00 -18.99
C GLU A 176 9.75 19.12 -19.95
N ALA A 177 9.16 20.19 -19.42
CA ALA A 177 8.76 21.36 -20.21
C ALA A 177 9.96 22.07 -20.85
N THR A 178 11.12 22.11 -20.18
CA THR A 178 12.36 22.67 -20.77
C THR A 178 12.77 21.98 -22.07
N HIS A 179 12.33 20.73 -22.30
CA HIS A 179 12.66 19.95 -23.50
C HIS A 179 11.53 19.90 -24.54
N THR A 180 10.30 20.13 -24.12
CA THR A 180 9.11 19.81 -24.92
C THR A 180 8.28 21.02 -25.30
N VAL A 181 8.52 22.17 -24.66
CA VAL A 181 7.70 23.39 -24.85
C VAL A 181 8.58 24.52 -25.39
N PRO A 182 8.36 24.96 -26.64
CA PRO A 182 9.07 26.11 -27.20
C PRO A 182 8.85 27.38 -26.35
N GLY A 183 9.93 28.15 -26.15
CA GLY A 183 9.90 29.36 -25.33
C GLY A 183 9.83 29.12 -23.81
N TRP A 184 9.91 27.86 -23.36
CA TRP A 184 9.99 27.55 -21.94
C TRP A 184 11.37 27.93 -21.36
N PRO A 185 11.46 28.45 -20.12
CA PRO A 185 12.74 28.82 -19.53
C PRO A 185 13.72 27.63 -19.47
N PRO A 186 15.02 27.82 -19.82
CA PRO A 186 15.98 26.72 -19.92
C PRO A 186 16.49 26.19 -18.57
N GLN A 187 16.19 26.87 -17.46
CA GLN A 187 16.66 26.53 -16.12
C GLN A 187 16.15 25.16 -15.70
N ARG A 188 17.04 24.27 -15.27
CA ARG A 188 16.65 22.97 -14.69
C ARG A 188 16.58 23.05 -13.17
N LEU A 189 15.58 22.40 -12.60
CA LEU A 189 15.38 22.28 -11.16
C LEU A 189 15.91 20.96 -10.64
N THR A 190 16.46 20.97 -9.43
CA THR A 190 16.92 19.75 -8.76
C THR A 190 15.72 18.89 -8.37
N VAL A 191 15.65 17.66 -8.88
CA VAL A 191 14.61 16.72 -8.46
C VAL A 191 14.98 16.17 -7.09
N PRO A 192 14.20 16.42 -6.03
CA PRO A 192 14.59 16.03 -4.68
C PRO A 192 14.55 14.50 -4.54
N ASP A 193 15.59 13.95 -3.90
CA ASP A 193 15.53 12.60 -3.35
C ASP A 193 15.13 12.66 -1.87
N HIS A 194 14.00 12.04 -1.55
CA HIS A 194 13.46 11.97 -0.19
C HIS A 194 13.69 10.58 0.43
N ARG A 195 14.42 9.70 -0.25
CA ARG A 195 14.84 8.41 0.30
C ARG A 195 15.90 8.66 1.37
N GLN A 196 15.88 7.84 2.41
CA GLN A 196 17.02 7.82 3.33
C GLN A 196 18.25 7.28 2.60
N PRO A 197 19.45 7.83 2.85
CA PRO A 197 20.70 7.30 2.31
C PRO A 197 20.81 5.80 2.59
N ARG A 198 21.35 5.05 1.63
CA ARG A 198 21.59 3.61 1.84
C ARG A 198 22.69 3.46 2.87
N THR A 199 22.40 2.76 3.95
CA THR A 199 23.38 2.40 4.99
C THR A 199 24.07 1.06 4.70
N THR A 200 23.91 0.51 3.49
CA THR A 200 24.45 -0.79 3.09
C THR A 200 25.49 -0.57 2.02
N LEU A 201 26.68 -1.12 2.23
CA LEU A 201 27.76 -1.11 1.27
C LEU A 201 27.45 -2.10 0.13
N PRO A 202 27.74 -1.75 -1.14
CA PRO A 202 27.67 -2.72 -2.23
C PRO A 202 28.76 -3.80 -2.05
N LEU A 203 28.56 -5.00 -2.60
CA LEU A 203 29.58 -6.07 -2.51
C LEU A 203 30.93 -5.63 -3.08
N SER A 204 30.94 -4.82 -4.13
CA SER A 204 32.16 -4.28 -4.75
C SER A 204 33.00 -3.39 -3.83
N ALA A 205 32.51 -3.01 -2.66
CA ALA A 205 33.29 -2.28 -1.66
C ALA A 205 34.09 -3.18 -0.71
N PHE A 206 33.80 -4.49 -0.67
CA PHE A 206 34.49 -5.46 0.18
C PHE A 206 35.71 -6.05 -0.53
N PRO A 207 36.65 -6.69 0.19
CA PRO A 207 37.81 -7.36 -0.40
C PRO A 207 37.42 -8.31 -1.54
N SER A 208 38.23 -8.35 -2.59
CA SER A 208 37.97 -9.15 -3.79
C SER A 208 37.83 -10.65 -3.49
N SER A 209 38.61 -11.16 -2.53
CA SER A 209 38.52 -12.54 -2.02
C SER A 209 37.14 -12.84 -1.43
N PHE A 210 36.59 -11.92 -0.62
CA PHE A 210 35.27 -12.07 -0.04
C PHE A 210 34.17 -12.04 -1.10
N VAL A 211 34.28 -11.12 -2.06
CA VAL A 211 33.32 -11.05 -3.18
C VAL A 211 33.33 -12.36 -3.96
N ALA A 212 34.51 -12.89 -4.30
CA ALA A 212 34.64 -14.15 -5.02
C ALA A 212 34.00 -15.33 -4.27
N ASP A 213 34.22 -15.46 -2.96
CA ASP A 213 33.61 -16.52 -2.15
C ASP A 213 32.08 -16.37 -2.05
N VAL A 214 31.57 -15.14 -1.99
CA VAL A 214 30.12 -14.86 -2.04
C VAL A 214 29.52 -15.28 -3.38
N GLU A 215 30.15 -14.94 -4.51
CA GLU A 215 29.67 -15.37 -5.83
C GLU A 215 29.68 -16.89 -5.96
N ALA A 216 30.78 -17.55 -5.59
CA ALA A 216 30.91 -19.00 -5.62
C ALA A 216 29.82 -19.69 -4.78
N HIS A 217 29.53 -19.16 -3.58
CA HIS A 217 28.43 -19.66 -2.76
C HIS A 217 27.07 -19.52 -3.45
N LEU A 218 26.79 -18.37 -4.06
CA LEU A 218 25.50 -18.09 -4.70
C LEU A 218 25.28 -18.95 -5.96
N ASP A 219 26.34 -19.21 -6.72
CA ASP A 219 26.33 -20.11 -7.87
C ASP A 219 26.15 -21.56 -7.41
N TRP A 220 26.87 -21.98 -6.37
CA TRP A 220 26.68 -23.28 -5.73
C TRP A 220 25.22 -23.50 -5.29
N MET A 221 24.57 -22.47 -4.74
CA MET A 221 23.15 -22.54 -4.35
C MET A 221 22.18 -22.78 -5.52
N ALA A 222 22.57 -22.44 -6.75
CA ALA A 222 21.75 -22.71 -7.94
C ALA A 222 21.66 -24.21 -8.24
N GLY A 223 22.63 -25.01 -7.78
CA GLY A 223 22.65 -26.45 -7.98
C GLY A 223 22.80 -26.83 -9.46
N THR A 224 23.61 -26.08 -10.21
CA THR A 224 23.85 -26.30 -11.64
C THR A 224 24.49 -27.67 -11.93
N ASP A 225 25.37 -28.12 -11.03
CA ASP A 225 25.94 -29.46 -11.05
C ASP A 225 25.36 -30.31 -9.91
N PRO A 226 24.44 -31.24 -10.20
CA PRO A 226 23.86 -32.14 -9.20
C PRO A 226 24.83 -33.23 -8.71
N PHE A 227 25.96 -33.44 -9.39
CA PHE A 227 26.94 -34.48 -9.07
C PHE A 227 28.23 -33.94 -8.45
N CYS A 228 28.28 -32.64 -8.14
CA CYS A 228 29.44 -32.07 -7.46
C CYS A 228 29.64 -32.73 -6.08
N ALA A 229 30.89 -32.81 -5.61
CA ALA A 229 31.25 -33.53 -4.38
C ALA A 229 30.52 -33.03 -3.11
N ASN A 230 30.01 -31.79 -3.13
CA ASN A 230 29.23 -31.21 -2.04
C ASN A 230 28.03 -30.47 -2.64
N PRO A 231 26.94 -31.15 -3.02
CA PRO A 231 25.81 -30.49 -3.64
C PRO A 231 24.99 -29.72 -2.58
N PRO A 232 24.32 -28.61 -2.97
CA PRO A 232 23.37 -27.96 -2.07
C PRO A 232 22.23 -28.91 -1.70
N PRO A 233 21.69 -28.88 -0.46
CA PRO A 233 20.62 -29.77 -0.05
C PRO A 233 19.37 -29.72 -0.94
N ASN A 234 19.10 -28.54 -1.51
CA ASN A 234 18.10 -28.32 -2.54
C ASN A 234 18.54 -27.14 -3.41
N ALA A 235 18.42 -27.28 -4.73
CA ALA A 235 18.61 -26.18 -5.67
C ALA A 235 17.68 -25.00 -5.34
N CYS A 236 18.24 -23.80 -5.23
CA CYS A 236 17.49 -22.61 -4.85
C CYS A 236 17.00 -21.85 -6.08
N LYS A 237 15.71 -21.44 -6.05
CA LYS A 237 15.15 -20.55 -7.09
C LYS A 237 15.91 -19.20 -7.10
N PRO A 238 16.03 -18.51 -8.25
CA PRO A 238 16.78 -17.25 -8.37
C PRO A 238 16.40 -16.17 -7.34
N ARG A 239 15.12 -16.10 -6.97
CA ARG A 239 14.64 -15.18 -5.92
C ARG A 239 15.24 -15.48 -4.53
N THR A 240 15.40 -16.76 -4.20
CA THR A 240 16.03 -17.18 -2.95
C THR A 240 17.51 -16.79 -2.95
N ILE A 241 18.22 -17.02 -4.07
CA ILE A 241 19.63 -16.64 -4.25
C ILE A 241 19.81 -15.12 -4.09
N SER A 242 18.98 -14.32 -4.77
CA SER A 242 18.98 -12.86 -4.64
C SER A 242 18.72 -12.41 -3.19
N GLN A 243 17.81 -13.08 -2.46
CA GLN A 243 17.59 -12.79 -1.05
C GLN A 243 18.80 -13.15 -0.16
N ARG A 244 19.49 -14.26 -0.45
CA ARG A 244 20.68 -14.70 0.27
C ARG A 244 21.84 -13.73 0.06
N ARG A 245 22.09 -13.33 -1.19
CA ARG A 245 23.02 -12.23 -1.53
C ARG A 245 22.73 -11.00 -0.69
N LYS A 246 21.46 -10.58 -0.63
CA LYS A 246 21.10 -9.39 0.14
C LYS A 246 21.32 -9.56 1.65
N HIS A 247 21.07 -10.75 2.19
CA HIS A 247 21.36 -11.05 3.60
C HIS A 247 22.86 -10.98 3.88
N ILE A 248 23.71 -11.49 2.98
CA ILE A 248 25.18 -11.42 3.12
C ILE A 248 25.64 -9.95 3.09
N GLU A 249 25.23 -9.16 2.10
CA GLU A 249 25.52 -7.72 2.03
C GLU A 249 25.14 -6.98 3.31
N LEU A 250 23.94 -7.26 3.83
CA LEU A 250 23.40 -6.63 5.03
C LEU A 250 24.14 -7.04 6.29
N ALA A 251 24.61 -8.29 6.37
CA ALA A 251 25.41 -8.77 7.50
C ALA A 251 26.83 -8.18 7.47
N ALA A 252 27.51 -8.23 6.32
CA ALA A 252 28.85 -7.67 6.15
C ALA A 252 28.87 -6.15 6.38
N SER A 253 27.88 -5.43 5.84
CA SER A 253 27.74 -3.99 6.09
C SER A 253 27.47 -3.66 7.55
N ALA A 254 26.69 -4.50 8.26
CA ALA A 254 26.42 -4.31 9.68
C ALA A 254 27.67 -4.52 10.55
N TYR A 255 28.56 -5.43 10.15
CA TYR A 255 29.85 -5.63 10.80
C TYR A 255 30.71 -4.36 10.69
N VAL A 256 30.89 -3.84 9.48
CA VAL A 256 31.66 -2.60 9.23
C VAL A 256 31.02 -1.39 9.93
N ALA A 257 29.69 -1.28 9.90
CA ALA A 257 28.96 -0.19 10.55
C ALA A 257 29.11 -0.17 12.09
N ARG A 258 29.59 -1.25 12.71
CA ARG A 258 29.98 -1.28 14.13
C ARG A 258 31.43 -0.85 14.38
N GLY A 259 32.09 -0.25 13.39
CA GLY A 259 33.47 0.23 13.50
C GLY A 259 34.51 -0.88 13.36
N ARG A 260 34.17 -1.97 12.67
CA ARG A 260 35.11 -3.06 12.35
C ARG A 260 35.71 -2.81 10.98
N ASP A 261 36.94 -3.29 10.79
CA ASP A 261 37.61 -3.16 9.51
C ASP A 261 36.85 -3.93 8.43
N ILE A 262 36.84 -3.40 7.21
CA ILE A 262 36.27 -4.09 6.06
C ILE A 262 37.18 -5.22 5.59
N ASP A 263 38.50 -5.06 5.79
CA ASP A 263 39.52 -6.03 5.39
C ASP A 263 39.56 -7.28 6.30
N ASP A 264 38.88 -7.24 7.44
CA ASP A 264 38.61 -8.40 8.31
C ASP A 264 37.79 -9.51 7.61
N LEU A 265 37.08 -9.16 6.54
CA LEU A 265 36.19 -10.07 5.81
C LEU A 265 36.88 -10.50 4.52
N GLY A 266 37.65 -11.59 4.57
CA GLY A 266 38.27 -12.22 3.39
C GLY A 266 37.44 -13.35 2.78
N SER A 267 36.47 -13.90 3.52
CA SER A 267 35.60 -15.00 3.12
C SER A 267 34.27 -15.00 3.89
N LEU A 268 33.32 -15.84 3.48
CA LEU A 268 32.09 -16.10 4.24
C LEU A 268 32.36 -16.76 5.60
N ALA A 269 33.49 -17.45 5.77
CA ALA A 269 33.90 -18.03 7.05
C ALA A 269 34.11 -16.95 8.12
N ASP A 270 34.67 -15.81 7.73
CA ASP A 270 34.91 -14.66 8.60
C ASP A 270 33.60 -14.12 9.19
N LEU A 271 32.54 -14.08 8.39
CA LEU A 271 31.24 -13.54 8.82
C LEU A 271 30.50 -14.45 9.81
N ILE A 272 30.82 -15.75 9.81
CA ILE A 272 30.17 -16.75 10.66
C ILE A 272 30.99 -17.11 11.92
N VAL A 273 32.11 -16.44 12.16
CA VAL A 273 32.83 -16.50 13.45
C VAL A 273 31.88 -16.05 14.58
N PRO A 274 31.75 -16.78 15.71
CA PRO A 274 30.72 -16.51 16.71
C PRO A 274 30.69 -15.07 17.24
N ASN A 275 31.86 -14.46 17.44
CA ASN A 275 31.96 -13.06 17.88
C ASN A 275 31.49 -12.09 16.79
N ARG A 276 31.93 -12.26 15.53
CA ARG A 276 31.52 -11.40 14.40
C ARG A 276 30.02 -11.56 14.10
N PHE A 277 29.52 -12.79 14.13
CA PHE A 277 28.08 -13.10 14.04
C PHE A 277 27.28 -12.38 15.12
N LYS A 278 27.76 -12.39 16.38
CA LYS A 278 27.12 -11.67 17.49
C LYS A 278 27.09 -10.16 17.28
N GLU A 279 28.15 -9.57 16.75
CA GLU A 279 28.21 -8.15 16.42
C GLU A 279 27.16 -7.78 15.35
N VAL A 280 27.03 -8.59 14.29
CA VAL A 280 25.98 -8.41 13.28
C VAL A 280 24.58 -8.48 13.91
N LEU A 281 24.34 -9.44 14.80
CA LEU A 281 23.04 -9.54 15.47
C LEU A 281 22.75 -8.33 16.36
N ARG A 282 23.75 -7.87 17.12
CA ARG A 282 23.64 -6.69 18.00
C ARG A 282 23.30 -5.42 17.23
N PHE A 283 23.95 -5.18 16.08
CA PHE A 283 23.65 -4.04 15.22
C PHE A 283 22.15 -3.93 14.89
N TYR A 284 21.54 -5.03 14.46
CA TYR A 284 20.12 -5.04 14.11
C TYR A 284 19.19 -5.07 15.31
N LEU A 285 19.66 -5.53 16.47
CA LEU A 285 18.91 -5.51 17.71
C LEU A 285 18.83 -4.07 18.25
N GLU A 286 19.96 -3.37 18.29
CA GLU A 286 20.05 -1.95 18.68
C GLU A 286 19.22 -1.06 17.73
N LYS A 287 19.27 -1.33 16.42
CA LYS A 287 18.45 -0.62 15.42
C LYS A 287 16.94 -0.80 15.60
N ASN A 288 16.50 -1.81 16.37
CA ASN A 288 15.09 -2.09 16.64
C ASN A 288 14.81 -2.08 18.16
N ASP A 289 15.46 -1.19 18.91
CA ASP A 289 15.21 -0.94 20.34
C ASP A 289 15.27 -2.20 21.21
N GLY A 290 16.20 -3.12 20.91
CA GLY A 290 16.34 -4.35 21.67
C GLY A 290 15.40 -5.49 21.23
N VAL A 291 14.51 -5.27 20.25
CA VAL A 291 13.45 -6.22 19.88
C VAL A 291 13.86 -7.07 18.66
N PRO A 292 13.94 -8.41 18.80
CA PRO A 292 14.27 -9.29 17.68
C PRO A 292 13.18 -9.33 16.60
N THR A 293 13.52 -8.90 15.40
CA THR A 293 12.61 -8.91 14.24
C THR A 293 12.64 -10.26 13.51
N GLN A 294 11.61 -10.52 12.68
CA GLN A 294 11.60 -11.70 11.81
C GLN A 294 12.76 -11.66 10.80
N PHE A 295 13.07 -10.47 10.28
CA PHE A 295 14.24 -10.24 9.44
C PHE A 295 15.53 -10.70 10.13
N LEU A 296 15.75 -10.30 11.39
CA LEU A 296 16.96 -10.69 12.12
C LEU A 296 17.08 -12.21 12.30
N ARG A 297 15.96 -12.88 12.60
CA ARG A 297 15.91 -14.35 12.70
C ARG A 297 16.20 -15.04 11.37
N ASP A 298 15.70 -14.49 10.26
CA ASP A 298 15.93 -15.03 8.91
C ASP A 298 17.36 -14.75 8.43
N LEU A 299 17.95 -13.60 8.78
CA LEU A 299 19.35 -13.26 8.57
C LEU A 299 20.25 -14.26 9.31
N ALA A 300 20.03 -14.46 10.61
CA ALA A 300 20.75 -15.45 11.41
C ALA A 300 20.61 -16.86 10.83
N LYS A 301 19.42 -17.23 10.34
CA LYS A 301 19.18 -18.50 9.67
C LYS A 301 19.99 -18.62 8.37
N THR A 302 20.11 -17.56 7.56
CA THR A 302 20.99 -17.56 6.38
C THR A 302 22.42 -17.88 6.76
N LEU A 303 22.98 -17.14 7.71
CA LEU A 303 24.37 -17.29 8.14
C LEU A 303 24.64 -18.69 8.72
N ILE A 304 23.70 -19.27 9.48
CA ILE A 304 23.81 -20.66 9.97
C ILE A 304 23.81 -21.68 8.82
N LEU A 305 23.02 -21.45 7.76
CA LEU A 305 23.00 -22.35 6.60
C LEU A 305 24.31 -22.25 5.81
N ILE A 306 24.89 -21.06 5.71
CA ILE A 306 26.23 -20.85 5.13
C ILE A 306 27.27 -21.60 5.96
N ALA A 307 27.27 -21.41 7.29
CA ALA A 307 28.19 -22.11 8.19
C ALA A 307 28.09 -23.63 8.05
N ARG A 308 26.87 -24.18 7.96
CA ARG A 308 26.62 -25.62 7.87
C ARG A 308 27.01 -26.23 6.53
N TYR A 309 26.59 -25.63 5.42
CA TYR A 309 26.64 -26.29 4.11
C TYR A 309 27.72 -25.77 3.18
N TRP A 310 28.09 -24.48 3.30
CA TRP A 310 29.15 -23.88 2.49
C TRP A 310 30.51 -23.98 3.19
N VAL A 311 30.62 -23.37 4.37
CA VAL A 311 31.87 -23.35 5.16
C VAL A 311 32.14 -24.71 5.82
N ARG A 312 31.08 -25.47 6.13
CA ARG A 312 31.14 -26.81 6.76
C ARG A 312 31.91 -26.80 8.09
N VAL A 313 31.58 -25.85 8.96
CA VAL A 313 32.14 -25.77 10.32
C VAL A 313 31.78 -27.00 11.15
N ASP A 314 32.56 -27.26 12.20
CA ASP A 314 32.32 -28.35 13.13
C ASP A 314 31.00 -28.20 13.93
N THR A 315 30.65 -29.27 14.64
CA THR A 315 29.39 -29.37 15.38
C THR A 315 29.32 -28.40 16.57
N ASP A 316 30.44 -28.10 17.24
CA ASP A 316 30.50 -27.16 18.36
C ASP A 316 30.29 -25.72 17.86
N HIS A 317 31.01 -25.33 16.80
CA HIS A 317 30.83 -24.02 16.16
C HIS A 317 29.37 -23.81 15.73
N LEU A 318 28.79 -24.80 15.04
CA LEU A 318 27.40 -24.73 14.59
C LEU A 318 26.41 -24.64 15.76
N SER A 319 26.67 -25.33 16.87
CA SER A 319 25.88 -25.28 18.09
C SER A 319 25.88 -23.87 18.69
N ARG A 320 27.06 -23.24 18.82
CA ARG A 320 27.21 -21.86 19.31
C ARG A 320 26.38 -20.85 18.50
N LEU A 321 26.38 -20.96 17.17
CA LEU A 321 25.59 -20.07 16.31
C LEU A 321 24.08 -20.30 16.47
N LYS A 322 23.64 -21.56 16.55
CA LYS A 322 22.24 -21.92 16.80
C LYS A 322 21.76 -21.39 18.15
N ASP A 323 22.60 -21.46 19.17
CA ASP A 323 22.31 -20.95 20.51
C ASP A 323 22.16 -19.43 20.52
N LEU A 324 23.03 -18.70 19.83
CA LEU A 324 22.88 -17.24 19.64
C LEU A 324 21.56 -16.90 18.94
N LYS A 325 21.20 -17.63 17.87
CA LYS A 325 19.90 -17.44 17.21
C LYS A 325 18.73 -17.81 18.12
N ARG A 326 18.83 -18.85 18.95
CA ARG A 326 17.77 -19.27 19.89
C ARG A 326 17.44 -18.17 20.89
N ARG A 327 18.43 -17.40 21.34
CA ARG A 327 18.25 -16.23 22.23
C ARG A 327 17.43 -15.10 21.61
N LEU A 328 17.26 -15.07 20.28
CA LEU A 328 16.37 -14.15 19.58
C LEU A 328 14.88 -14.54 19.69
N GLY A 329 14.57 -15.66 20.34
CA GLY A 329 13.23 -16.21 20.47
C GLY A 329 12.68 -16.83 19.18
N SER A 330 11.48 -17.39 19.28
CA SER A 330 10.70 -17.82 18.11
C SER A 330 9.83 -16.66 17.60
N GLY A 331 9.54 -16.66 16.30
CA GLY A 331 8.49 -15.81 15.78
C GLY A 331 7.14 -16.24 16.37
N ARG A 332 6.25 -15.29 16.67
CA ARG A 332 4.88 -15.60 17.10
C ARG A 332 4.22 -16.51 16.07
N PRO A 333 3.65 -17.66 16.46
CA PRO A 333 2.89 -18.48 15.53
C PRO A 333 1.64 -17.72 15.06
N GLY A 334 1.27 -17.96 13.81
CA GLY A 334 0.06 -17.45 13.19
C GLY A 334 0.13 -16.05 12.60
N LEU A 335 -1.01 -15.35 12.58
CA LEU A 335 -1.11 -14.03 11.94
C LEU A 335 -0.32 -12.96 12.69
N THR A 336 0.32 -12.07 11.95
CA THR A 336 0.95 -10.87 12.50
C THR A 336 -0.11 -9.91 13.06
N ASP A 337 0.28 -9.03 13.98
CA ASP A 337 -0.64 -8.01 14.53
C ASP A 337 -1.16 -7.07 13.44
N LYS A 338 -0.33 -6.79 12.42
CA LYS A 338 -0.75 -6.07 11.22
C LYS A 338 -1.87 -6.79 10.46
N ASN A 339 -1.74 -8.09 10.24
CA ASN A 339 -2.78 -8.88 9.56
C ASN A 339 -4.03 -9.03 10.42
N ARG A 340 -3.89 -9.19 11.74
CA ARG A 340 -5.04 -9.14 12.66
C ARG A 340 -5.77 -7.81 12.60
N ALA A 341 -5.06 -6.69 12.72
CA ALA A 341 -5.65 -5.35 12.64
C ALA A 341 -6.32 -5.08 11.28
N PHE A 342 -5.77 -5.62 10.19
CA PHE A 342 -6.42 -5.60 8.89
C PHE A 342 -7.75 -6.36 8.90
N LEU A 343 -7.78 -7.60 9.39
CA LEU A 343 -9.00 -8.41 9.42
C LEU A 343 -10.09 -7.82 10.31
N ARG A 344 -9.73 -7.16 11.42
CA ARG A 344 -10.67 -6.43 12.30
C ARG A 344 -11.49 -5.36 11.57
N GLN A 345 -10.97 -4.80 10.48
CA GLN A 345 -11.73 -3.82 9.70
C GLN A 345 -13.00 -4.43 9.09
N PHE A 346 -13.03 -5.74 8.89
CA PHE A 346 -14.20 -6.47 8.36
C PHE A 346 -15.15 -6.94 9.45
N ASP A 347 -14.95 -6.57 10.72
CA ASP A 347 -16.03 -6.65 11.71
C ASP A 347 -17.15 -5.66 11.37
N ASP A 348 -16.81 -4.54 10.73
CA ASP A 348 -17.76 -3.60 10.17
C ASP A 348 -18.38 -4.16 8.88
N PHE A 349 -19.69 -4.43 8.91
CA PHE A 349 -20.46 -4.91 7.76
C PHE A 349 -20.31 -3.99 6.53
N ARG A 350 -20.17 -2.68 6.75
CA ARG A 350 -19.95 -1.71 5.66
C ARG A 350 -18.66 -1.98 4.91
N ASN A 351 -17.59 -2.37 5.59
CA ASN A 351 -16.32 -2.71 4.93
C ASN A 351 -16.42 -4.01 4.14
N ARG A 352 -17.17 -5.01 4.64
CA ARG A 352 -17.49 -6.22 3.86
C ARG A 352 -18.23 -5.84 2.59
N HIS A 353 -19.33 -5.10 2.72
CA HIS A 353 -20.14 -4.66 1.58
C HIS A 353 -19.31 -3.84 0.57
N LEU A 354 -18.56 -2.83 1.03
CA LEU A 354 -17.76 -1.96 0.16
C LEU A 354 -16.72 -2.72 -0.66
N LEU A 355 -16.08 -3.76 -0.09
CA LEU A 355 -15.08 -4.55 -0.78
C LEU A 355 -15.69 -5.61 -1.69
N LEU A 356 -16.68 -6.37 -1.21
CA LEU A 356 -17.29 -7.46 -1.96
C LEU A 356 -18.07 -6.96 -3.18
N ASP A 357 -18.74 -5.81 -3.07
CA ASP A 357 -19.47 -5.19 -4.18
C ASP A 357 -18.57 -4.33 -5.11
N LEU A 358 -17.31 -4.11 -4.73
CA LEU A 358 -16.40 -3.25 -5.49
C LEU A 358 -16.19 -3.71 -6.96
N PRO A 359 -15.95 -5.00 -7.25
CA PRO A 359 -15.68 -5.43 -8.62
C PRO A 359 -16.86 -5.15 -9.54
N SER A 360 -18.07 -5.55 -9.17
CA SER A 360 -19.28 -5.33 -9.96
C SER A 360 -19.52 -3.84 -10.23
N ARG A 361 -19.36 -2.96 -9.22
CA ARG A 361 -19.45 -1.50 -9.42
C ARG A 361 -18.39 -0.93 -10.37
N LEU A 362 -17.15 -1.38 -10.25
CA LEU A 362 -16.06 -0.93 -11.11
C LEU A 362 -16.24 -1.40 -12.55
N PHE A 363 -16.68 -2.64 -12.72
CA PHE A 363 -16.92 -3.25 -14.03
C PHE A 363 -18.11 -2.57 -14.74
N ALA A 364 -19.22 -2.36 -14.03
CA ALA A 364 -20.37 -1.61 -14.54
C ALA A 364 -19.98 -0.17 -14.92
N LYS A 365 -19.15 0.50 -14.10
CA LYS A 365 -18.63 1.83 -14.43
C LYS A 365 -17.77 1.82 -15.70
N ALA A 366 -16.93 0.80 -15.89
CA ALA A 366 -16.15 0.66 -17.12
C ALA A 366 -17.04 0.42 -18.34
N GLY A 367 -18.12 -0.35 -18.21
CA GLY A 367 -19.09 -0.61 -19.28
C GLY A 367 -19.84 0.63 -19.79
N ARG A 368 -20.01 1.64 -18.94
CA ARG A 368 -20.66 2.93 -19.28
C ARG A 368 -19.70 3.94 -19.93
N ALA A 369 -18.41 3.66 -19.97
CA ALA A 369 -17.43 4.57 -20.57
C ALA A 369 -17.42 4.43 -22.11
N PRO A 370 -16.97 5.48 -22.84
CA PRO A 370 -16.83 5.42 -24.30
C PRO A 370 -15.97 4.24 -24.78
N THR A 371 -16.28 3.72 -25.97
CA THR A 371 -15.65 2.52 -26.53
C THR A 371 -14.12 2.66 -26.73
N GLY A 372 -13.59 3.87 -26.89
CA GLY A 372 -12.14 4.09 -26.99
C GLY A 372 -11.40 4.34 -25.67
N ASP A 373 -12.08 4.33 -24.51
CA ASP A 373 -11.44 4.72 -23.25
C ASP A 373 -10.55 3.59 -22.67
N VAL A 374 -9.23 3.71 -22.88
CA VAL A 374 -8.22 2.80 -22.31
C VAL A 374 -8.28 2.78 -20.78
N ARG A 375 -8.65 3.88 -20.11
CA ARG A 375 -8.78 3.91 -18.65
C ARG A 375 -9.95 3.07 -18.16
N ALA A 376 -11.02 2.98 -18.97
CA ALA A 376 -12.12 2.08 -18.70
C ALA A 376 -11.68 0.61 -18.81
N ALA A 377 -10.91 0.27 -19.84
CA ALA A 377 -10.33 -1.07 -19.99
C ALA A 377 -9.41 -1.44 -18.81
N VAL A 378 -8.54 -0.52 -18.38
CA VAL A 378 -7.73 -0.73 -17.16
C VAL A 378 -8.60 -0.88 -15.90
N THR A 379 -9.71 -0.15 -15.80
CA THR A 379 -10.65 -0.27 -14.68
C THR A 379 -11.35 -1.64 -14.67
N ALA A 380 -11.79 -2.13 -15.84
CA ALA A 380 -12.38 -3.46 -16.00
C ALA A 380 -11.35 -4.56 -15.66
N GLN A 381 -10.11 -4.40 -16.12
CA GLN A 381 -9.01 -5.32 -15.81
C GLN A 381 -8.75 -5.42 -14.30
N ILE A 382 -8.66 -4.28 -13.59
CA ILE A 382 -8.44 -4.26 -12.15
C ILE A 382 -9.64 -4.85 -11.41
N SER A 383 -10.87 -4.56 -11.86
CA SER A 383 -12.09 -5.15 -11.31
C SER A 383 -12.07 -6.68 -11.41
N LEU A 384 -11.78 -7.22 -12.61
CA LEU A 384 -11.66 -8.66 -12.82
C LEU A 384 -10.60 -9.29 -11.93
N ALA A 385 -9.43 -8.65 -11.79
CA ALA A 385 -8.37 -9.13 -10.92
C ALA A 385 -8.79 -9.19 -9.43
N ILE A 386 -9.61 -8.23 -8.98
CA ILE A 386 -10.15 -8.23 -7.60
C ILE A 386 -11.19 -9.35 -7.45
N GLU A 387 -12.09 -9.51 -8.41
CA GLU A 387 -13.12 -10.56 -8.39
C GLU A 387 -12.49 -11.96 -8.34
N ILE A 388 -11.47 -12.21 -9.17
CA ILE A 388 -10.71 -13.47 -9.13
C ILE A 388 -10.09 -13.67 -7.74
N LEU A 389 -9.47 -12.65 -7.13
CA LEU A 389 -8.88 -12.79 -5.79
C LEU A 389 -9.91 -13.01 -4.67
N LEU A 390 -11.16 -12.58 -4.85
CA LEU A 390 -12.26 -12.83 -3.92
C LEU A 390 -12.80 -14.26 -4.07
N MET A 391 -12.99 -14.74 -5.30
CA MET A 391 -13.57 -16.06 -5.59
C MET A 391 -12.54 -17.19 -5.54
N ALA A 392 -11.30 -16.92 -5.93
CA ALA A 392 -10.18 -17.85 -6.00
C ALA A 392 -8.93 -17.17 -5.41
N PRO A 393 -8.67 -17.27 -4.09
CA PRO A 393 -7.62 -16.51 -3.39
C PRO A 393 -6.19 -17.03 -3.69
N ILE A 394 -5.80 -16.98 -4.96
CA ILE A 394 -4.51 -17.41 -5.48
C ILE A 394 -3.42 -16.41 -5.11
N ARG A 395 -2.15 -16.84 -5.23
CA ARG A 395 -1.01 -15.96 -4.98
C ARG A 395 -0.90 -14.93 -6.11
N MET A 396 -0.46 -13.71 -5.78
CA MET A 396 -0.28 -12.63 -6.76
C MET A 396 0.62 -13.02 -7.94
N LYS A 397 1.65 -13.85 -7.72
CA LYS A 397 2.50 -14.39 -8.80
C LYS A 397 1.69 -15.23 -9.79
N ASN A 398 0.72 -16.00 -9.31
CA ASN A 398 -0.09 -16.88 -10.13
C ASN A 398 -1.16 -16.06 -10.87
N LEU A 399 -1.80 -15.10 -10.18
CA LEU A 399 -2.77 -14.18 -10.80
C LEU A 399 -2.18 -13.47 -12.02
N ILE A 400 -0.97 -12.92 -11.90
CA ILE A 400 -0.34 -12.20 -13.00
C ILE A 400 0.18 -13.13 -14.11
N ALA A 401 0.32 -14.42 -13.83
CA ALA A 401 0.76 -15.44 -14.78
C ALA A 401 -0.41 -16.16 -15.49
N LEU A 402 -1.66 -15.80 -15.22
CA LEU A 402 -2.81 -16.44 -15.86
C LEU A 402 -2.76 -16.23 -17.39
N ARG A 403 -2.84 -17.35 -18.11
CA ARG A 403 -2.87 -17.42 -19.57
C ARG A 403 -4.19 -17.99 -20.01
N ILE A 404 -4.76 -17.41 -21.05
CA ILE A 404 -6.04 -17.83 -21.63
C ILE A 404 -5.81 -19.16 -22.35
N GLY A 405 -6.67 -20.15 -22.13
CA GLY A 405 -6.56 -21.48 -22.73
C GLY A 405 -5.59 -22.44 -22.04
N GLU A 406 -4.69 -21.94 -21.18
CA GLU A 406 -3.78 -22.77 -20.37
C GLU A 406 -4.23 -22.80 -18.91
N HIS A 407 -4.24 -21.64 -18.24
CA HIS A 407 -4.66 -21.51 -16.84
C HIS A 407 -6.14 -21.21 -16.68
N LEU A 408 -6.75 -20.67 -17.72
CA LEU A 408 -8.17 -20.35 -17.76
C LEU A 408 -8.82 -21.16 -18.88
N VAL A 409 -9.34 -22.33 -18.51
CA VAL A 409 -9.91 -23.32 -19.42
C VAL A 409 -11.41 -23.35 -19.27
N ARG A 410 -12.12 -23.79 -20.32
CA ARG A 410 -13.58 -23.86 -20.32
C ARG A 410 -14.01 -25.25 -20.80
N PRO A 411 -14.01 -26.27 -19.91
CA PRO A 411 -14.23 -27.66 -20.29
C PRO A 411 -15.59 -27.89 -20.97
N GLY A 412 -16.63 -27.18 -20.52
CA GLY A 412 -17.98 -27.24 -21.10
C GLY A 412 -18.17 -26.43 -22.40
N GLY A 413 -17.11 -25.99 -23.06
CA GLY A 413 -17.19 -25.18 -24.29
C GLY A 413 -17.89 -23.83 -24.05
N SER A 414 -18.38 -23.16 -25.09
CA SER A 414 -18.86 -21.77 -25.03
C SER A 414 -19.97 -21.49 -23.99
N ARG A 415 -20.76 -22.50 -23.59
CA ARG A 415 -21.81 -22.39 -22.56
C ARG A 415 -21.36 -22.80 -21.15
N GLY A 416 -20.18 -23.39 -21.03
CA GLY A 416 -19.63 -23.86 -19.76
C GLY A 416 -19.02 -22.74 -18.91
N LEU A 417 -18.75 -23.07 -17.64
CA LEU A 417 -18.04 -22.19 -16.72
C LEU A 417 -16.53 -22.22 -17.00
N TYR A 418 -15.85 -21.12 -16.68
CA TYR A 418 -14.40 -21.12 -16.67
C TYR A 418 -13.88 -21.86 -15.45
N HIS A 419 -12.83 -22.65 -15.64
CA HIS A 419 -12.03 -23.25 -14.57
C HIS A 419 -10.68 -22.54 -14.53
N LEU A 420 -10.25 -22.18 -13.33
CA LEU A 420 -8.90 -21.70 -13.06
C LEU A 420 -8.05 -22.89 -12.63
N VAL A 421 -7.09 -23.27 -13.45
CA VAL A 421 -6.21 -24.43 -13.24
C VAL A 421 -4.77 -23.95 -13.13
N LEU A 422 -4.06 -24.38 -12.08
CA LEU A 422 -2.64 -24.11 -11.88
C LEU A 422 -1.92 -25.41 -11.56
N HIS A 423 -0.85 -25.70 -12.31
CA HIS A 423 -0.08 -26.93 -12.15
C HIS A 423 0.81 -26.87 -10.89
N GLU A 424 1.20 -28.04 -10.39
CA GLU A 424 2.03 -28.18 -9.19
C GLU A 424 3.35 -27.40 -9.29
N THR A 425 3.99 -27.42 -10.45
CA THR A 425 5.26 -26.72 -10.72
C THR A 425 5.13 -25.19 -10.57
N GLU A 426 3.92 -24.68 -10.73
CA GLU A 426 3.61 -23.25 -10.68
C GLU A 426 3.21 -22.79 -9.27
N THR A 427 2.81 -23.72 -8.40
CA THR A 427 2.45 -23.38 -7.03
C THR A 427 3.66 -23.47 -6.09
N LYS A 428 3.71 -22.56 -5.11
CA LYS A 428 4.80 -22.52 -4.13
C LYS A 428 4.92 -23.83 -3.33
N ASN A 429 3.83 -24.56 -3.20
CA ASN A 429 3.72 -25.72 -2.32
C ASN A 429 3.66 -27.04 -3.08
N THR A 430 3.78 -27.01 -4.42
CA THR A 430 3.61 -28.18 -5.31
C THR A 430 2.27 -28.89 -5.12
N GLU A 431 1.22 -28.13 -4.84
CA GLU A 431 -0.16 -28.60 -4.79
C GLU A 431 -0.88 -28.04 -6.02
N PRO A 432 -1.63 -28.85 -6.79
CA PRO A 432 -2.44 -28.32 -7.87
C PRO A 432 -3.56 -27.45 -7.27
N ILE A 433 -3.95 -26.40 -7.98
CA ILE A 433 -5.05 -25.54 -7.58
C ILE A 433 -6.05 -25.51 -8.73
N GLU A 434 -7.27 -25.93 -8.43
CA GLU A 434 -8.39 -25.86 -9.37
C GLU A 434 -9.59 -25.18 -8.71
N PHE A 435 -10.19 -24.24 -9.43
CA PHE A 435 -11.45 -23.60 -9.05
C PHE A 435 -12.39 -23.55 -10.25
N GLU A 436 -13.59 -24.09 -10.11
CA GLU A 436 -14.70 -23.74 -10.98
C GLU A 436 -15.15 -22.31 -10.65
N LEU A 437 -15.11 -21.41 -11.63
CA LEU A 437 -15.44 -20.00 -11.43
C LEU A 437 -16.95 -19.79 -11.57
N PRO A 438 -17.59 -19.03 -10.66
CA PRO A 438 -19.04 -18.83 -10.69
C PRO A 438 -19.49 -18.14 -11.99
N ARG A 439 -20.76 -18.33 -12.37
CA ARG A 439 -21.34 -17.75 -13.60
C ARG A 439 -21.09 -16.24 -13.73
N HIS A 440 -21.24 -15.49 -12.64
CA HIS A 440 -20.98 -14.05 -12.62
C HIS A 440 -19.55 -13.69 -13.07
N LEU A 441 -18.54 -14.37 -12.50
CA LEU A 441 -17.15 -14.15 -12.86
C LEU A 441 -16.87 -14.64 -14.29
N THR A 442 -17.50 -15.74 -14.70
CA THR A 442 -17.42 -16.25 -16.07
C THR A 442 -17.92 -15.21 -17.09
N ASP A 443 -19.07 -14.57 -16.83
CA ASP A 443 -19.60 -13.48 -17.66
C ASP A 443 -18.68 -12.26 -17.69
N MET A 444 -18.11 -11.90 -16.53
CA MET A 444 -17.14 -10.81 -16.45
C MET A 444 -15.89 -11.10 -17.29
N ILE A 445 -15.41 -12.35 -17.30
CA ILE A 445 -14.27 -12.76 -18.13
C ILE A 445 -14.64 -12.61 -19.61
N ASP A 446 -15.78 -13.13 -20.05
CA ASP A 446 -16.21 -13.06 -21.46
C ASP A 446 -16.29 -11.60 -21.96
N LEU A 447 -16.91 -10.73 -21.17
CA LEU A 447 -17.03 -9.32 -21.50
C LEU A 447 -15.67 -8.60 -21.42
N TYR A 448 -14.79 -9.00 -20.49
CA TYR A 448 -13.43 -8.48 -20.42
C TYR A 448 -12.62 -8.82 -21.66
N LEU A 449 -12.60 -10.09 -22.06
CA LEU A 449 -11.84 -10.56 -23.21
C LEU A 449 -12.35 -9.92 -24.51
N SER A 450 -13.65 -9.95 -24.76
CA SER A 450 -14.24 -9.43 -26.01
C SER A 450 -14.17 -7.90 -26.15
N ARG A 451 -14.39 -7.15 -25.06
CA ARG A 451 -14.61 -5.69 -25.15
C ARG A 451 -13.46 -4.84 -24.62
N PHE A 452 -12.81 -5.27 -23.55
CA PHE A 452 -11.87 -4.43 -22.82
C PHE A 452 -10.41 -4.80 -23.10
N ARG A 453 -10.10 -6.10 -23.15
CA ARG A 453 -8.73 -6.59 -23.35
C ARG A 453 -8.18 -6.23 -24.73
N THR A 454 -9.03 -6.26 -25.75
CA THR A 454 -8.73 -5.81 -27.13
C THR A 454 -8.22 -4.37 -27.22
N ARG A 455 -8.46 -3.55 -26.18
CA ARG A 455 -7.97 -2.16 -26.09
C ARG A 455 -6.64 -2.03 -25.33
N LEU A 456 -6.18 -3.12 -24.73
CA LEU A 456 -4.97 -3.17 -23.91
C LEU A 456 -3.83 -3.88 -24.63
N CYS A 457 -4.14 -4.83 -25.51
CA CYS A 457 -3.17 -5.54 -26.32
C CYS A 457 -3.86 -6.18 -27.54
N ASP A 458 -3.03 -6.70 -28.45
CA ASP A 458 -3.45 -7.58 -29.54
C ASP A 458 -4.02 -8.92 -29.02
N ASP A 459 -4.90 -9.54 -29.80
CA ASP A 459 -5.53 -10.83 -29.50
C ASP A 459 -4.53 -11.99 -29.47
N ALA A 460 -3.41 -11.89 -30.18
CA ALA A 460 -2.33 -12.89 -30.15
C ALA A 460 -1.65 -13.02 -28.77
N SER A 461 -1.78 -12.03 -27.89
CA SER A 461 -1.23 -12.12 -26.54
C SER A 461 -1.93 -13.25 -25.77
N PRO A 462 -1.21 -14.15 -25.08
CA PRO A 462 -1.85 -15.21 -24.29
C PRO A 462 -2.24 -14.76 -22.89
N TRP A 463 -1.81 -13.57 -22.44
CA TRP A 463 -1.90 -13.15 -21.04
C TRP A 463 -3.30 -12.59 -20.70
N LEU A 464 -3.89 -13.04 -19.59
CA LEU A 464 -5.14 -12.45 -19.10
C LEU A 464 -4.95 -10.98 -18.71
N PHE A 465 -3.77 -10.66 -18.14
CA PHE A 465 -3.39 -9.33 -17.68
C PHE A 465 -2.16 -8.79 -18.42
N PRO A 466 -2.32 -8.32 -19.68
CA PRO A 466 -1.23 -7.83 -20.50
C PRO A 466 -0.71 -6.45 -20.05
N ASN A 467 0.54 -6.16 -20.38
CA ASN A 467 1.09 -4.81 -20.42
C ASN A 467 0.80 -4.15 -21.79
N ILE A 468 1.26 -2.92 -21.99
CA ILE A 468 1.02 -2.15 -23.23
C ILE A 468 1.66 -2.75 -24.49
N MET A 469 2.66 -3.62 -24.32
CA MET A 469 3.34 -4.34 -25.41
C MET A 469 2.72 -5.71 -25.67
N GLY A 470 1.69 -6.11 -24.91
CA GLY A 470 1.08 -7.44 -25.02
C GLY A 470 1.77 -8.52 -24.17
N ASP A 471 2.86 -8.24 -23.47
CA ASP A 471 3.53 -9.19 -22.58
C ASP A 471 2.89 -9.26 -21.19
N GLN A 472 3.40 -10.15 -20.34
CA GLN A 472 3.02 -10.22 -18.94
C GLN A 472 3.23 -8.86 -18.24
N LYS A 473 2.19 -8.38 -17.57
CA LYS A 473 2.31 -7.19 -16.73
C LYS A 473 3.20 -7.45 -15.52
N ALA A 474 4.05 -6.49 -15.17
CA ALA A 474 4.89 -6.59 -13.98
C ALA A 474 4.03 -6.76 -12.71
N GLN A 475 4.39 -7.73 -11.86
CA GLN A 475 3.66 -8.06 -10.63
C GLN A 475 3.46 -6.82 -9.72
N ALA A 476 4.50 -5.99 -9.59
CA ALA A 476 4.46 -4.77 -8.78
C ALA A 476 3.40 -3.78 -9.28
N THR A 477 3.27 -3.63 -10.60
CA THR A 477 2.31 -2.72 -11.23
C THR A 477 0.87 -3.14 -10.94
N LEU A 478 0.49 -4.40 -11.24
CA LEU A 478 -0.89 -4.84 -10.98
C LEU A 478 -1.19 -4.85 -9.48
N SER A 479 -0.24 -5.26 -8.63
CA SER A 479 -0.41 -5.23 -7.18
C SER A 479 -0.72 -3.82 -6.68
N GLN A 480 0.04 -2.82 -7.15
CA GLN A 480 -0.17 -1.43 -6.77
C GLN A 480 -1.50 -0.90 -7.31
N GLN A 481 -1.88 -1.26 -8.55
CA GLN A 481 -3.16 -0.89 -9.14
C GLN A 481 -4.35 -1.43 -8.31
N ILE A 482 -4.30 -2.69 -7.88
CA ILE A 482 -5.30 -3.31 -6.99
C ILE A 482 -5.38 -2.55 -5.66
N VAL A 483 -4.25 -2.42 -4.95
CA VAL A 483 -4.17 -1.76 -3.64
C VAL A 483 -4.72 -0.34 -3.71
N GLN A 484 -4.26 0.44 -4.70
CA GLN A 484 -4.64 1.84 -4.83
C GLN A 484 -6.10 2.00 -5.25
N THR A 485 -6.62 1.11 -6.09
CA THR A 485 -8.03 1.14 -6.51
C THR A 485 -8.94 0.84 -5.33
N ILE A 486 -8.66 -0.22 -4.57
CA ILE A 486 -9.46 -0.57 -3.37
C ILE A 486 -9.38 0.56 -2.36
N ARG A 487 -8.18 1.07 -2.06
CA ARG A 487 -8.00 2.19 -1.14
C ARG A 487 -8.82 3.40 -1.59
N ASN A 488 -8.67 3.86 -2.83
CA ASN A 488 -9.37 5.06 -3.31
C ASN A 488 -10.89 4.92 -3.29
N ARG A 489 -11.42 3.69 -3.48
CA ARG A 489 -12.86 3.46 -3.62
C ARG A 489 -13.55 3.06 -2.33
N THR A 490 -12.81 2.49 -1.38
CA THR A 490 -13.37 1.94 -0.14
C THR A 490 -12.74 2.56 1.10
N GLY A 491 -11.50 3.06 1.03
CA GLY A 491 -10.68 3.46 2.18
C GLY A 491 -9.88 2.31 2.81
N ILE A 492 -10.16 1.08 2.39
CA ILE A 492 -9.50 -0.12 2.91
C ILE A 492 -8.17 -0.31 2.18
N THR A 493 -7.10 -0.57 2.93
CA THR A 493 -5.80 -0.95 2.35
C THR A 493 -5.61 -2.45 2.46
N ILE A 494 -5.81 -3.16 1.34
CA ILE A 494 -5.60 -4.60 1.23
C ILE A 494 -4.48 -4.89 0.23
N THR A 495 -3.50 -5.67 0.65
CA THR A 495 -2.48 -6.23 -0.23
C THR A 495 -2.97 -7.54 -0.85
N PRO A 496 -2.47 -7.95 -2.03
CA PRO A 496 -2.90 -9.20 -2.65
C PRO A 496 -2.80 -10.43 -1.74
N HIS A 497 -1.78 -10.50 -0.86
CA HIS A 497 -1.66 -11.61 0.08
C HIS A 497 -2.77 -11.64 1.14
N GLN A 498 -3.30 -10.48 1.51
CA GLN A 498 -4.34 -10.36 2.53
C GLN A 498 -5.72 -10.85 2.05
N PHE A 499 -5.96 -10.97 0.74
CA PHE A 499 -7.17 -11.64 0.22
C PHE A 499 -7.27 -13.08 0.73
N ARG A 500 -6.13 -13.78 0.86
CA ARG A 500 -6.08 -15.14 1.40
C ARG A 500 -6.48 -15.22 2.87
N HIS A 501 -6.09 -14.21 3.65
CA HIS A 501 -6.50 -14.11 5.05
C HIS A 501 -7.98 -13.71 5.17
N LEU A 502 -8.45 -12.85 4.28
CA LEU A 502 -9.86 -12.45 4.23
C LEU A 502 -10.75 -13.63 3.85
N ALA A 503 -10.36 -14.45 2.86
CA ALA A 503 -11.08 -15.66 2.49
C ALA A 503 -11.19 -16.62 3.68
N ALA A 504 -10.09 -16.85 4.42
CA ALA A 504 -10.12 -17.65 5.64
C ALA A 504 -11.05 -17.06 6.72
N LEU A 505 -11.04 -15.74 6.92
CA LEU A 505 -11.93 -15.07 7.87
C LEU A 505 -13.40 -15.26 7.48
N ILE A 506 -13.77 -14.91 6.24
CA ILE A 506 -15.15 -15.00 5.75
C ILE A 506 -15.65 -16.45 5.85
N PHE A 507 -14.82 -17.41 5.44
CA PHE A 507 -15.19 -18.82 5.49
C PHE A 507 -15.37 -19.31 6.93
N LEU A 508 -14.43 -19.02 7.84
CA LEU A 508 -14.50 -19.49 9.23
C LEU A 508 -15.53 -18.73 10.08
N ASP A 509 -15.96 -17.54 9.66
CA ASP A 509 -17.09 -16.83 10.24
C ASP A 509 -18.43 -17.50 9.87
N ALA A 510 -18.54 -18.03 8.65
CA ALA A 510 -19.72 -18.75 8.18
C ALA A 510 -19.75 -20.21 8.67
N GLU A 511 -18.60 -20.88 8.65
CA GLU A 511 -18.42 -22.29 9.00
C GLU A 511 -17.31 -22.44 10.07
N PRO A 512 -17.60 -22.13 11.35
CA PRO A 512 -16.65 -22.31 12.44
C PRO A 512 -16.10 -23.74 12.53
N GLY A 513 -14.83 -23.88 12.93
CA GLY A 513 -14.11 -25.15 13.00
C GLY A 513 -13.63 -25.77 11.66
N ASN A 514 -14.16 -25.34 10.50
CA ASN A 514 -13.87 -26.00 9.21
C ASN A 514 -12.53 -25.58 8.57
N PHE A 515 -11.42 -25.91 9.23
CA PHE A 515 -10.06 -25.60 8.76
C PHE A 515 -9.63 -26.42 7.54
N GLU A 516 -10.23 -27.58 7.28
CA GLU A 516 -9.91 -28.41 6.12
C GLU A 516 -10.36 -27.76 4.81
N ALA A 517 -11.58 -27.22 4.78
CA ALA A 517 -12.05 -26.46 3.62
C ALA A 517 -11.13 -25.25 3.37
N VAL A 518 -10.76 -24.51 4.41
CA VAL A 518 -9.80 -23.40 4.29
C VAL A 518 -8.43 -23.86 3.78
N ARG A 519 -7.95 -25.03 4.24
CA ARG A 519 -6.67 -25.61 3.76
C ARG A 519 -6.72 -25.84 2.25
N ARG A 520 -7.81 -26.44 1.74
CA ARG A 520 -8.02 -26.72 0.32
C ARG A 520 -8.16 -25.44 -0.50
N VAL A 521 -9.04 -24.52 -0.09
CA VAL A 521 -9.26 -23.22 -0.75
C VAL A 521 -7.96 -22.40 -0.81
N LEU A 522 -7.10 -22.49 0.20
CA LEU A 522 -5.83 -21.78 0.18
C LEU A 522 -4.69 -22.58 -0.47
N GLY A 523 -4.84 -23.85 -0.80
CA GLY A 523 -3.74 -24.69 -1.31
C GLY A 523 -2.59 -24.81 -0.30
N HIS A 524 -2.92 -25.00 0.98
CA HIS A 524 -1.95 -25.27 2.03
C HIS A 524 -1.67 -26.77 2.12
N ARG A 525 -0.39 -27.17 2.09
CA ARG A 525 0.01 -28.58 2.18
C ARG A 525 -0.27 -29.21 3.54
N ASN A 526 -0.11 -28.44 4.63
CA ASN A 526 -0.22 -28.97 5.99
C ASN A 526 -1.35 -28.28 6.77
N MET A 527 -2.26 -29.09 7.33
CA MET A 527 -3.33 -28.64 8.23
C MET A 527 -2.82 -27.80 9.39
N LYS A 528 -1.74 -28.25 10.06
CA LYS A 528 -1.13 -27.57 11.20
C LYS A 528 -0.79 -26.13 10.88
N THR A 529 -0.36 -25.86 9.65
CA THR A 529 -0.11 -24.49 9.18
C THR A 529 -1.39 -23.68 9.18
N THR A 530 -2.47 -24.17 8.55
CA THR A 530 -3.78 -23.49 8.50
C THR A 530 -4.35 -23.24 9.89
N THR A 531 -4.37 -24.26 10.75
CA THR A 531 -4.86 -24.14 12.14
C THR A 531 -4.02 -23.14 12.93
N ASN A 532 -2.68 -23.21 12.88
CA ASN A 532 -1.82 -22.25 13.57
C ASN A 532 -2.02 -20.81 13.07
N PHE A 533 -2.32 -20.61 11.79
CA PHE A 533 -2.58 -19.28 11.23
C PHE A 533 -3.94 -18.72 11.66
N TYR A 534 -4.99 -19.54 11.67
CA TYR A 534 -6.36 -19.04 11.74
C TYR A 534 -7.14 -19.41 12.99
N ALA A 535 -6.65 -20.30 13.85
CA ALA A 535 -7.32 -20.64 15.11
C ALA A 535 -7.62 -19.40 15.97
N GLY A 536 -6.69 -18.44 16.01
CA GLY A 536 -6.88 -17.18 16.74
C GLY A 536 -7.93 -16.22 16.16
N LEU A 537 -8.48 -16.47 14.96
CA LEU A 537 -9.60 -15.69 14.41
C LEU A 537 -10.93 -16.10 15.06
N GLN A 538 -11.07 -17.38 15.40
CA GLN A 538 -12.31 -17.94 15.92
C GLN A 538 -12.56 -17.66 17.40
N THR A 539 -11.58 -17.14 18.15
CA THR A 539 -11.81 -16.74 19.55
C THR A 539 -13.01 -15.79 19.68
N ARG A 540 -13.25 -14.95 18.66
CA ARG A 540 -14.39 -14.03 18.63
C ARG A 540 -15.69 -14.70 18.24
N SER A 541 -15.68 -15.51 17.19
CA SER A 541 -16.87 -16.25 16.75
C SER A 541 -17.32 -17.24 17.83
N ALA A 542 -16.38 -17.86 18.53
CA ALA A 542 -16.63 -18.68 19.72
C ALA A 542 -17.21 -17.87 20.87
N ALA A 543 -16.68 -16.66 21.15
CA ALA A 543 -17.24 -15.79 22.17
C ALA A 543 -18.68 -15.36 21.84
N ARG A 544 -18.97 -14.96 20.59
CA ARG A 544 -20.33 -14.61 20.15
C ARG A 544 -21.29 -15.80 20.24
N LEU A 545 -20.86 -16.99 19.79
CA LEU A 545 -21.66 -18.20 19.91
C LEU A 545 -21.98 -18.51 21.38
N TYR A 546 -21.00 -18.34 22.27
CA TYR A 546 -21.21 -18.49 23.70
C TYR A 546 -22.19 -17.44 24.26
N ASP A 547 -22.07 -16.17 23.85
CA ASP A 547 -23.02 -15.11 24.21
C ASP A 547 -24.45 -15.47 23.77
N ASP A 548 -24.62 -15.93 22.52
CA ASP A 548 -25.92 -16.37 21.98
C ASP A 548 -26.50 -17.55 22.75
N ILE A 549 -25.65 -18.53 23.15
CA ILE A 549 -26.05 -19.65 24.01
C ILE A 549 -26.57 -19.11 25.35
N ILE A 550 -25.84 -18.22 26.01
CA ILE A 550 -26.25 -17.62 27.29
C ILE A 550 -27.54 -16.81 27.15
N LEU A 551 -27.67 -16.01 26.10
CA LEU A 551 -28.88 -15.22 25.83
C LEU A 551 -30.10 -16.11 25.54
N ASN A 552 -29.90 -17.24 24.85
CA ASN A 552 -30.95 -18.25 24.66
C ASN A 552 -31.37 -18.91 25.96
N GLU A 553 -30.43 -19.31 26.81
CA GLU A 553 -30.74 -19.89 28.12
C GLU A 553 -31.49 -18.89 29.02
N ARG A 554 -31.11 -17.60 29.00
CA ARG A 554 -31.86 -16.54 29.70
C ARG A 554 -33.29 -16.40 29.18
N ARG A 555 -33.49 -16.41 27.86
CA ARG A 555 -34.84 -16.35 27.27
C ARG A 555 -35.71 -17.52 27.74
N LYS A 556 -35.19 -18.75 27.68
CA LYS A 556 -35.90 -19.94 28.16
C LYS A 556 -36.29 -19.82 29.64
N LEU A 557 -35.37 -19.35 30.50
CA LEU A 557 -35.65 -19.16 31.93
C LEU A 557 -36.75 -18.11 32.19
N HIS A 558 -36.84 -17.05 31.38
CA HIS A 558 -37.90 -16.05 31.48
C HIS A 558 -39.26 -16.56 30.98
N GLU A 559 -39.28 -17.56 30.10
CA GLU A 559 -40.49 -18.18 29.55
C GLU A 559 -41.03 -19.33 30.44
N MET A 560 -40.28 -19.76 31.47
CA MET A 560 -40.76 -20.77 32.42
C MET A 560 -41.81 -20.17 33.37
N PRO A 561 -43.00 -20.77 33.51
CA PRO A 561 -44.01 -20.27 34.43
C PRO A 561 -43.49 -20.38 35.87
N VAL A 562 -43.51 -19.26 36.59
CA VAL A 562 -43.20 -19.20 38.02
C VAL A 562 -44.16 -20.14 38.73
N THR A 563 -43.68 -21.32 39.12
CA THR A 563 -44.40 -22.21 40.02
C THR A 563 -44.52 -21.49 41.35
N ARG A 564 -45.66 -20.84 41.58
CA ARG A 564 -46.04 -20.33 42.89
C ARG A 564 -46.01 -21.52 43.85
N ARG A 565 -44.94 -21.66 44.63
CA ARG A 565 -44.92 -22.50 45.83
C ARG A 565 -46.12 -22.06 46.69
N ARG A 566 -47.15 -22.90 46.77
CA ARG A 566 -48.21 -22.78 47.78
C ARG A 566 -47.52 -22.72 49.14
N ARG A 567 -47.55 -21.54 49.77
CA ARG A 567 -47.32 -21.43 51.22
C ARG A 567 -48.46 -22.21 51.89
N ARG A 568 -48.10 -23.21 52.70
CA ARG A 568 -49.02 -23.87 53.63
C ARG A 568 -49.37 -22.91 54.76
#